data_AF-A0A669BLX6-F1
#
_entry.id   AF-A0A669BLX6-F1
#
_cell.length_a   1.000
_cell.length_b   1.000
_cell.length_c   1.000
_cell.angle_alpha   90.00
_cell.angle_beta   90.00
_cell.angle_gamma   90.00
#
_symmetry.space_group_name_H-M   'P 1'
#
loop_
_entity.id
_entity.type
_entity.pdbx_description
1 polymer ?
#
loop_
_entity_poly.entity_id
_entity_poly.type
_entity_poly.pdbx_seq_one_letter_code
_entity_poly.pdbx_strand_id
1 'polypeptide(L)'
;ALPNLEKWQLDPLLLADSDFVKFITEQIDFFLQVNSTDGISASTLWETLKAYLRGQFLSHSAYMKKYRKIEELSLEPKTLDGLISGSPTPDLIKRRFTFHIDLGY
;
A
#
# COMPACT_ATOMS: atom_id res chain seq x y z
N ALA A 1 5.70 -30.76 11.65
CA ALA A 1 6.24 -29.39 11.58
C ALA A 1 5.12 -28.45 11.98
N LEU A 2 5.35 -27.55 12.94
CA LEU A 2 4.37 -26.50 13.27
C LEU A 2 4.21 -25.59 12.05
N PRO A 3 3.00 -25.09 11.75
CA PRO A 3 2.79 -24.16 10.64
C PRO A 3 3.72 -22.96 10.83
N ASN A 4 4.39 -22.57 9.76
CA ASN A 4 5.24 -21.38 9.76
C ASN A 4 4.33 -20.19 10.08
N LEU A 5 4.30 -19.77 11.34
CA LEU A 5 3.68 -18.53 11.77
C LEU A 5 4.49 -17.44 11.08
N GLU A 6 4.07 -17.03 9.89
CA GLU A 6 4.67 -15.91 9.18
C GLU A 6 4.62 -14.71 10.12
N LYS A 7 5.77 -14.44 10.75
CA LYS A 7 5.94 -13.26 11.58
C LYS A 7 5.87 -12.08 10.63
N TRP A 8 4.88 -11.23 10.84
CA TRP A 8 4.80 -9.97 10.10
C TRP A 8 6.12 -9.20 10.24
N GLN A 9 6.67 -8.75 9.11
CA GLN A 9 7.88 -7.92 9.05
C GLN A 9 7.55 -6.62 8.32
N LEU A 10 8.04 -5.51 8.86
CA LEU A 10 8.01 -4.22 8.17
C LEU A 10 9.02 -4.26 7.04
N ASP A 11 8.62 -3.85 5.83
CA ASP A 11 9.56 -3.63 4.73
C ASP A 11 10.48 -2.46 5.09
N PRO A 12 11.80 -2.69 5.27
CA PRO A 12 12.73 -1.63 5.64
C PRO A 12 12.81 -0.51 4.60
N LEU A 13 12.47 -0.79 3.34
CA LEU A 13 12.49 0.21 2.26
C LEU A 13 11.44 1.30 2.46
N LEU A 14 10.35 1.02 3.19
CA LEU A 14 9.38 2.06 3.57
C LEU A 14 10.03 3.18 4.39
N LEU A 15 11.08 2.87 5.16
CA LEU A 15 11.80 3.89 5.95
C LEU A 15 12.69 4.80 5.10
N ALA A 16 12.91 4.46 3.82
CA ALA A 16 13.57 5.35 2.87
C ALA A 16 12.60 6.37 2.24
N ASP A 17 11.29 6.15 2.34
CA ASP A 17 10.26 7.05 1.87
C ASP A 17 10.01 8.15 2.93
N SER A 18 10.33 9.39 2.58
CA SER A 18 10.18 10.54 3.48
C SER A 18 8.73 10.84 3.85
N ASP A 19 7.78 10.59 2.93
CA ASP A 19 6.35 10.80 3.21
C ASP A 19 5.84 9.74 4.18
N PHE A 20 6.30 8.50 4.03
CA PHE A 20 6.00 7.44 5.01
C PHE A 20 6.60 7.73 6.38
N VAL A 21 7.87 8.16 6.45
CA VAL A 21 8.52 8.53 7.72
C VAL A 21 7.75 9.66 8.40
N LYS A 22 7.40 10.71 7.65
CA LYS A 22 6.60 11.82 8.15
C LYS A 22 5.25 11.35 8.70
N PHE A 23 4.52 10.54 7.93
CA PHE A 23 3.26 9.95 8.36
C PHE A 23 3.41 9.21 9.69
N ILE A 24 4.43 8.34 9.82
CA ILE A 24 4.60 7.54 11.03
C ILE A 24 5.01 8.40 12.23
N THR A 25 5.84 9.41 12.04
CA THR A 25 6.15 10.40 13.09
C THR A 25 4.87 11.08 13.58
N GLU A 26 4.02 11.57 12.67
CA GLU A 26 2.74 12.20 13.03
C GLU A 26 1.81 11.24 13.78
N GLN A 27 1.76 9.97 13.37
CA GLN A 27 0.96 8.95 14.07
C GLN A 27 1.50 8.62 15.47
N ILE A 28 2.82 8.64 15.67
CA ILE A 28 3.44 8.45 16.99
C ILE A 28 3.08 9.62 17.90
N ASP A 29 3.25 10.86 17.41
CA ASP A 29 2.95 12.06 18.18
C ASP A 29 1.47 12.11 18.56
N PHE A 30 0.57 11.85 17.62
CA PHE A 30 -0.87 11.74 17.87
C PHE A 30 -1.18 10.68 18.94
N PHE A 31 -0.59 9.48 18.81
CA PHE A 31 -0.83 8.41 19.78
C PHE A 31 -0.38 8.81 21.19
N LEU A 32 0.81 9.36 21.32
CA LEU A 32 1.36 9.79 22.61
C LEU A 32 0.53 10.94 23.21
N GLN A 33 0.10 11.91 22.39
CA GLN A 33 -0.75 13.00 22.85
C GLN A 33 -2.08 12.50 23.44
N VAL A 34 -2.68 11.46 22.84
CA VAL A 34 -3.99 10.94 23.26
C VAL A 34 -3.87 9.95 24.43
N ASN A 35 -2.79 9.17 24.48
CA ASN A 35 -2.69 8.00 25.37
C ASN A 35 -1.65 8.16 26.49
N SER A 36 -0.81 9.19 26.47
CA SER A 36 0.13 9.45 27.57
C SER A 36 -0.57 10.18 28.71
N THR A 37 -1.31 9.43 29.53
CA THR A 37 -2.02 9.95 30.72
C THR A 37 -1.36 9.50 32.02
N ASP A 38 -1.61 10.26 33.09
CA ASP A 38 -1.15 9.91 34.42
C ASP A 38 -1.71 8.56 34.86
N GLY A 39 -0.83 7.64 35.25
CA GLY A 39 -1.17 6.29 35.71
C GLY A 39 -0.92 5.18 34.70
N ILE A 40 -0.61 5.48 33.44
CA ILE A 40 -0.19 4.47 32.46
C ILE A 40 1.31 4.22 32.58
N SER A 41 1.70 2.94 32.68
CA SER A 41 3.11 2.57 32.70
C SER A 41 3.74 2.76 31.31
N ALA A 42 5.01 3.16 31.26
CA ALA A 42 5.76 3.29 30.00
C ALA A 42 5.78 1.99 29.19
N SER A 43 5.79 0.83 29.86
CA SER A 43 5.71 -0.49 29.21
C SER A 43 4.37 -0.68 28.49
N THR A 44 3.26 -0.42 29.18
CA THR A 44 1.92 -0.50 28.59
C THR A 44 1.76 0.46 27.41
N LEU A 45 2.27 1.68 27.55
CA LEU A 45 2.23 2.68 26.48
C LEU A 45 3.05 2.22 25.26
N TRP A 46 4.22 1.64 25.48
CA TRP A 46 5.06 1.12 24.40
C TRP A 46 4.46 -0.09 23.68
N GLU A 47 3.92 -1.06 24.41
CA GLU A 47 3.28 -2.23 23.81
C GLU A 47 2.05 -1.86 22.99
N THR A 48 1.24 -0.93 23.49
CA THR A 48 0.05 -0.44 22.77
C THR A 48 0.40 0.41 21.55
N LEU A 49 1.41 1.29 21.65
CA LEU A 49 1.94 2.04 20.50
C LEU A 49 2.41 1.08 19.40
N LYS A 50 3.18 0.06 19.75
CA LYS A 50 3.65 -0.95 18.78
C LYS A 50 2.50 -1.70 18.11
N ALA A 51 1.41 -2.00 18.82
CA ALA A 51 0.24 -2.64 18.25
C ALA A 51 -0.50 -1.69 17.28
N TYR A 52 -0.66 -0.44 17.69
CA TYR A 52 -1.25 0.62 16.87
C TYR A 52 -0.48 0.85 15.57
N LEU A 53 0.84 1.03 15.64
CA LEU A 53 1.68 1.27 14.46
C LEU A 53 1.64 0.09 13.47
N ARG A 54 1.57 -1.15 13.94
CA ARG A 54 1.39 -2.32 13.07
C ARG A 54 0.12 -2.22 12.23
N GLY A 55 -0.99 -1.76 12.83
CA GLY A 55 -2.23 -1.49 12.10
C GLY A 55 -2.03 -0.42 11.03
N GLN A 56 -1.34 0.67 11.36
CA GLN A 56 -1.04 1.74 10.41
C GLN A 56 -0.18 1.25 9.24
N PHE A 57 0.87 0.48 9.51
CA PHE A 57 1.74 -0.09 8.49
C PHE A 57 1.00 -1.02 7.53
N LEU A 58 0.13 -1.88 8.07
CA LEU A 58 -0.65 -2.82 7.28
C LEU A 58 -1.66 -2.07 6.38
N SER A 59 -2.34 -1.07 6.93
CA SER A 59 -3.26 -0.20 6.20
C SER A 59 -2.56 0.54 5.06
N HIS A 60 -1.42 1.16 5.36
CA HIS A 60 -0.62 1.89 4.38
C HIS A 60 -0.13 0.96 3.25
N SER A 61 0.40 -0.21 3.59
CA SER A 61 0.89 -1.19 2.60
C SER A 61 -0.25 -1.70 1.69
N ALA A 62 -1.43 -1.96 2.26
CA ALA A 62 -2.61 -2.35 1.51
C ALA A 62 -3.10 -1.23 0.58
N TYR A 63 -3.10 0.02 1.06
CA TYR A 63 -3.41 1.19 0.25
C TYR A 63 -2.43 1.34 -0.93
N MET A 64 -1.12 1.29 -0.68
CA MET A 64 -0.10 1.42 -1.73
C MET A 64 -0.18 0.30 -2.77
N LYS A 65 -0.50 -0.93 -2.35
CA LYS A 65 -0.74 -2.04 -3.29
C LYS A 65 -1.94 -1.77 -4.19
N LYS A 66 -3.03 -1.23 -3.63
CA LYS A 66 -4.21 -0.85 -4.42
C LYS A 66 -3.90 0.32 -5.36
N TYR A 67 -3.18 1.34 -4.86
CA TYR A 67 -2.79 2.50 -5.64
C TYR A 67 -1.95 2.11 -6.86
N ARG A 68 -0.88 1.34 -6.66
CA ARG A 68 -0.03 0.82 -7.76
C ARG A 68 -0.83 0.03 -8.79
N LYS A 69 -1.75 -0.83 -8.34
CA LYS A 69 -2.61 -1.59 -9.25
C LYS A 69 -3.50 -0.67 -10.10
N ILE A 70 -4.07 0.39 -9.50
CA ILE A 70 -4.88 1.36 -10.23
C ILE A 70 -4.02 2.14 -11.23
N GLU A 71 -2.82 2.56 -10.82
CA GLU A 71 -1.87 3.26 -11.68
C GLU A 71 -1.47 2.41 -12.89
N GLU A 72 -1.09 1.14 -12.67
CA GLU A 72 -0.79 0.16 -13.73
C GLU A 72 -1.95 0.02 -14.72
N LEU A 73 -3.17 -0.18 -14.21
CA LEU A 73 -4.38 -0.28 -15.05
C LEU A 73 -4.71 1.01 -15.80
N SER A 74 -4.27 2.17 -15.30
CA SER A 74 -4.48 3.46 -15.98
C SER A 74 -3.45 3.71 -17.10
N LEU A 75 -2.28 3.08 -17.01
CA LEU A 75 -1.19 3.20 -17.97
C LEU A 75 -1.32 2.17 -19.11
N GLU A 76 -1.79 0.95 -18.81
CA GLU A 76 -1.93 -0.12 -19.81
C GLU A 76 -2.73 0.32 -21.06
N PRO A 77 -3.91 0.97 -20.95
CA PRO A 77 -4.66 1.44 -22.12
C PRO A 77 -3.89 2.45 -22.96
N LYS A 78 -3.18 3.39 -22.32
CA LYS A 78 -2.40 4.43 -23.03
C LYS A 78 -1.25 3.82 -23.81
N THR A 79 -0.57 2.83 -23.22
CA THR A 79 0.50 2.10 -23.91
C THR A 79 -0.04 1.28 -25.08
N LEU A 80 -1.20 0.64 -24.91
CA LEU A 80 -1.85 -0.15 -25.94
C LEU A 80 -2.32 0.70 -27.11
N ASP A 81 -2.92 1.87 -26.84
CA ASP A 81 -3.35 2.82 -27.86
C ASP A 81 -2.15 3.39 -28.65
N GLY A 82 -1.03 3.69 -27.98
CA GLY A 82 0.21 4.10 -28.63
C GLY A 82 0.81 3.02 -29.54
N LEU A 83 0.80 1.76 -29.11
CA LEU A 83 1.26 0.62 -29.91
C LEU A 83 0.35 0.35 -31.11
N ILE A 84 -0.97 0.43 -30.94
CA ILE A 84 -1.94 0.31 -32.04
C ILE A 84 -1.74 1.42 -33.07
N SER A 85 -1.46 2.65 -32.62
CA SER A 85 -1.21 3.79 -33.51
C SER A 85 0.09 3.65 -34.31
N GLY A 86 1.13 2.99 -33.78
CA GLY A 86 2.43 2.83 -34.44
C GLY A 86 2.55 1.55 -35.28
N SER A 87 1.94 0.45 -34.83
CA SER A 87 1.98 -0.86 -35.49
C SER A 87 0.78 -1.70 -35.06
N PRO A 88 -0.39 -1.53 -35.71
CA PRO A 88 -1.60 -2.25 -35.33
C PRO A 88 -1.48 -3.74 -35.67
N THR A 89 -1.46 -4.59 -34.65
CA THR A 89 -1.57 -6.05 -34.80
C THR A 89 -2.88 -6.57 -34.24
N PRO A 90 -3.44 -7.66 -34.80
CA PRO A 90 -4.70 -8.26 -34.35
C PRO A 90 -4.72 -8.61 -32.86
N ASP A 91 -3.58 -9.05 -32.31
CA ASP A 91 -3.45 -9.39 -30.89
C ASP A 91 -3.59 -8.18 -29.96
N LEU A 92 -3.02 -7.02 -30.33
CA LEU A 92 -3.14 -5.78 -29.57
C LEU A 92 -4.58 -5.28 -29.57
N ILE A 93 -5.25 -5.35 -30.72
CA ILE A 93 -6.66 -4.96 -30.86
C ILE A 93 -7.55 -5.90 -30.03
N LYS A 94 -7.31 -7.21 -30.08
CA LYS A 94 -8.04 -8.20 -29.28
C LYS A 94 -7.86 -7.94 -27.77
N ARG A 95 -6.63 -7.67 -27.33
CA ARG A 95 -6.33 -7.32 -25.94
C ARG A 95 -7.03 -6.03 -25.50
N ARG A 96 -7.14 -5.04 -26.39
CA ARG A 96 -7.88 -3.78 -26.14
C ARG A 96 -9.37 -4.03 -25.92
N PHE A 97 -9.97 -4.86 -26.77
CA PHE A 97 -11.38 -5.26 -26.65
C PHE A 97 -11.65 -6.03 -25.35
N THR A 98 -10.81 -6.99 -24.99
CA THR A 98 -10.95 -7.74 -23.72
C THR A 98 -10.88 -6.80 -22.52
N PHE A 99 -9.93 -5.85 -22.51
CA PHE A 99 -9.82 -4.87 -21.42
C PHE A 99 -11.05 -3.97 -21.30
N HIS A 100 -11.72 -3.65 -22.40
CA HIS A 100 -12.97 -2.87 -22.40
C HIS A 100 -14.14 -3.66 -21.78
N ILE A 101 -14.28 -4.94 -22.16
CA ILE A 101 -15.33 -5.83 -21.64
C ILE A 101 -15.12 -6.12 -20.15
N ASP A 102 -13.89 -6.40 -19.71
CA ASP A 102 -13.58 -6.74 -18.32
C ASP A 102 -13.80 -5.57 -17.33
N LEU A 103 -13.79 -4.33 -17.84
CA LEU A 103 -14.05 -3.12 -17.05
C LEU A 103 -15.52 -2.66 -17.08
N GLY A 104 -16.40 -3.39 -17.79
CA GLY A 104 -17.85 -3.19 -17.73
C GLY A 104 -18.38 -1.95 -18.48
N TYR A 105 -17.72 -1.54 -19.56
CA TYR A 105 -18.25 -0.54 -20.50
C TYR A 105 -18.89 -1.20 -21.73
#